data_AF-A0A2C6M983-F1
#
_entry.id   AF-A0A2C6M983-F1
#
_cell.length_a   1.000
_cell.length_b   1.000
_cell.length_c   1.000
_cell.angle_alpha   90.00
_cell.angle_beta   90.00
_cell.angle_gamma   90.00
#
_symmetry.space_group_name_H-M   'P 1'
#
loop_
_entity.id
_entity.type
_entity.pdbx_description
1 polymer ?
#
loop_
_entity_poly.entity_id
_entity_poly.type
_entity_poly.pdbx_seq_one_letter_code
_entity_poly.pdbx_strand_id
1 'polypeptide(L)'
;MAGHGRQLAENVLELSWILRKKIKDIEEFNVFGEEMIGRPGVFGLDPTKINISLRNLKVSGLWAESWLREKVHIQVEMSDVFNLLLLVTFVNWQSDVNYLYEALTEMKEYIKKNPGVTHSYSAIQDINPFPFIPDLVMPPGRLFGPPTLLSLQTVLVIKIKVTSYGARVE
;
A
#
# COMPACT_ATOMS: atom_id res chain seq x y z
N MET A 1 -21.45 -18.21 -13.75
CA MET A 1 -20.10 -17.60 -13.76
C MET A 1 -19.14 -18.22 -14.78
N ALA A 2 -19.18 -19.54 -15.04
CA ALA A 2 -18.20 -20.25 -15.89
C ALA A 2 -18.14 -19.89 -17.40
N GLY A 3 -19.00 -18.99 -17.92
CA GLY A 3 -19.01 -18.60 -19.34
C GLY A 3 -18.68 -17.14 -19.65
N HIS A 4 -18.62 -16.26 -18.63
CA HIS A 4 -18.47 -14.81 -18.83
C HIS A 4 -17.16 -14.23 -18.28
N GLY A 5 -16.20 -15.09 -17.90
CA GLY A 5 -14.96 -14.64 -17.25
C GLY A 5 -14.18 -13.60 -18.06
N ARG A 6 -14.11 -13.78 -19.38
CA ARG A 6 -13.45 -12.83 -20.28
C ARG A 6 -14.12 -11.45 -20.28
N GLN A 7 -15.44 -11.42 -20.43
CA GLN A 7 -16.21 -10.17 -20.46
C GLN A 7 -16.15 -9.44 -19.11
N LEU A 8 -16.18 -10.17 -17.99
CA LEU A 8 -15.99 -9.59 -16.67
C LEU A 8 -14.59 -8.99 -16.53
N ALA A 9 -13.55 -9.70 -16.97
CA ALA A 9 -12.17 -9.19 -16.94
C ALA A 9 -12.00 -7.94 -17.82
N GLU A 10 -12.56 -7.95 -19.04
CA GLU A 10 -12.53 -6.80 -19.95
C GLU A 10 -13.21 -5.57 -19.31
N ASN A 11 -14.37 -5.74 -18.67
CA ASN A 11 -15.05 -4.66 -17.95
C ASN A 11 -14.23 -4.14 -16.75
N VAL A 12 -13.59 -5.02 -15.99
CA VAL A 12 -12.72 -4.62 -14.88
C VAL A 12 -11.54 -3.80 -15.37
N LEU A 13 -10.92 -4.21 -16.48
CA LEU A 13 -9.83 -3.46 -17.10
C LEU A 13 -10.29 -2.08 -17.58
N GLU A 14 -11.45 -2.01 -18.24
CA GLU A 14 -12.04 -0.74 -18.68
C GLU A 14 -12.28 0.22 -17.50
N LEU A 15 -12.96 -0.23 -16.45
CA LEU A 15 -13.21 0.56 -15.24
C LEU A 15 -11.91 1.03 -14.58
N SER A 16 -10.90 0.16 -14.54
CA SER A 16 -9.58 0.48 -13.98
C SER A 16 -8.90 1.61 -14.74
N TRP A 17 -8.93 1.59 -16.07
CA TRP A 17 -8.34 2.64 -16.90
C TRP A 17 -9.10 3.95 -16.81
N ILE A 18 -10.43 3.90 -16.76
CA ILE A 18 -11.28 5.08 -16.54
C ILE A 18 -10.94 5.73 -15.20
N LEU A 19 -10.85 4.94 -14.14
CA LEU A 19 -10.52 5.43 -12.80
C LEU A 19 -9.12 6.07 -12.76
N ARG A 20 -8.11 5.42 -13.35
CA ARG A 20 -6.75 5.96 -13.43
C ARG A 20 -6.72 7.31 -14.14
N LYS A 21 -7.43 7.43 -15.27
CA LYS A 21 -7.54 8.69 -16.01
C LYS A 21 -8.17 9.78 -15.15
N LYS A 22 -9.30 9.48 -14.50
CA LYS A 22 -9.98 10.38 -13.57
C LYS A 22 -9.09 10.85 -12.42
N ILE A 23 -8.34 9.95 -11.78
CA ILE A 23 -7.44 10.32 -10.68
C ILE A 23 -6.32 11.24 -11.17
N LYS A 24 -5.77 10.98 -12.36
CA LYS A 24 -4.72 11.82 -12.95
C LYS A 24 -5.19 13.26 -13.23
N ASP A 25 -6.48 13.46 -13.44
CA ASP A 25 -7.09 14.78 -13.62
C ASP A 25 -7.25 15.54 -12.28
N ILE A 26 -7.15 14.86 -11.13
CA ILE A 26 -7.14 15.51 -9.82
C ILE A 26 -5.73 16.03 -9.54
N GLU A 27 -5.55 17.35 -9.59
CA GLU A 27 -4.26 17.99 -9.26
C GLU A 27 -3.76 17.57 -7.86
N GLU A 28 -2.44 17.41 -7.70
CA GLU A 28 -1.73 16.89 -6.52
C GLU A 28 -1.88 15.39 -6.25
N PHE A 29 -2.83 14.69 -6.88
CA PHE A 29 -2.78 13.23 -6.91
C PHE A 29 -1.86 12.74 -8.01
N ASN A 30 -1.23 11.59 -7.76
CA ASN A 30 -0.56 10.84 -8.81
C ASN A 30 -1.00 9.37 -8.71
N VAL A 31 -1.13 8.69 -9.84
CA VAL A 31 -1.47 7.27 -9.89
C VAL A 31 -0.42 6.58 -10.75
N PHE A 32 0.11 5.45 -10.28
CA PHE A 32 1.18 4.76 -10.99
C PHE A 32 0.66 4.19 -12.30
N GLY A 33 1.19 4.65 -13.43
CA GLY A 33 0.83 4.16 -14.76
C GLY A 33 1.93 3.34 -15.43
N GLU A 34 1.78 3.14 -16.73
CA GLU A 34 2.73 2.37 -17.55
C GLU A 34 4.11 3.03 -17.62
N GLU A 35 4.23 4.32 -17.29
CA GLU A 35 5.51 5.03 -17.18
C GLU A 35 6.44 4.49 -16.08
N MET A 36 5.94 3.59 -15.24
CA MET A 36 6.73 2.87 -14.24
C MET A 36 7.47 1.67 -14.83
N ILE A 37 7.03 1.13 -15.98
CA ILE A 37 7.62 -0.06 -16.61
C ILE A 37 9.06 0.23 -17.04
N GLY A 38 9.97 -0.69 -16.72
CA GLY A 38 11.40 -0.53 -17.01
C GLY A 38 12.20 0.15 -15.89
N ARG A 39 11.54 0.67 -14.84
CA ARG A 39 12.24 1.05 -13.60
C ARG A 39 12.76 -0.20 -12.87
N PRO A 40 13.84 -0.10 -12.07
CA PRO A 40 14.35 -1.22 -11.29
C PRO A 40 13.25 -1.87 -10.44
N GLY A 41 13.07 -3.18 -10.60
CA GLY A 41 12.05 -3.95 -9.88
C GLY A 41 10.63 -3.87 -10.45
N VAL A 42 10.39 -3.18 -11.58
CA VAL A 42 9.06 -3.07 -12.21
C VAL A 42 9.02 -3.85 -13.53
N PHE A 43 8.43 -5.05 -13.48
CA PHE A 43 8.24 -5.90 -14.66
C PHE A 43 7.03 -5.47 -15.51
N GLY A 44 5.92 -5.12 -14.87
CA GLY A 44 4.68 -4.76 -15.55
C GLY A 44 3.71 -4.06 -14.60
N LEU A 45 2.65 -3.50 -15.18
CA LEU A 45 1.56 -2.88 -14.45
C LEU A 45 0.34 -3.80 -14.47
N ASP A 46 -0.22 -4.07 -13.30
CA ASP A 46 -1.56 -4.63 -13.18
C ASP A 46 -2.58 -3.49 -13.14
N PRO A 47 -3.38 -3.26 -14.18
CA PRO A 47 -4.29 -2.11 -14.24
C PRO A 47 -5.31 -2.12 -13.10
N THR A 48 -5.70 -3.29 -12.60
CA THR A 48 -6.74 -3.43 -11.57
C THR A 48 -6.26 -3.07 -10.16
N LYS A 49 -4.93 -2.92 -9.98
CA LYS A 49 -4.30 -2.46 -8.74
C LYS A 49 -4.00 -0.96 -8.81
N ILE A 50 -4.93 -0.16 -8.29
CA ILE A 50 -4.87 1.30 -8.35
C ILE A 50 -3.98 1.80 -7.21
N ASN A 51 -2.71 2.07 -7.53
CA ASN A 51 -1.76 2.65 -6.59
C ASN A 51 -1.72 4.17 -6.73
N ILE A 52 -2.18 4.87 -5.70
CA ILE A 52 -2.29 6.33 -5.65
C ILE A 52 -1.23 6.87 -4.71
N SER A 53 -0.38 7.78 -5.19
CA SER A 53 0.59 8.49 -4.38
C SER A 53 0.01 9.79 -3.83
N LEU A 54 0.19 9.98 -2.54
CA LEU A 54 -0.25 11.14 -1.74
C LEU A 54 0.92 12.08 -1.39
N ARG A 55 2.12 11.84 -1.95
CA ARG A 55 3.33 12.59 -1.62
C ARG A 55 3.15 14.11 -1.77
N ASN A 56 2.46 14.54 -2.81
CA ASN A 56 2.23 15.97 -3.08
C ASN A 56 1.15 16.57 -2.17
N LEU A 57 0.20 15.76 -1.69
CA LEU A 57 -0.82 16.18 -0.73
C LEU A 57 -0.28 16.29 0.71
N LYS A 58 0.94 15.79 0.96
CA LYS A 58 1.62 15.88 2.26
C LYS A 58 0.80 15.30 3.42
N VAL A 59 0.07 14.23 3.15
CA VAL A 59 -0.63 13.40 4.17
C VAL A 59 -0.14 11.97 4.09
N SER A 60 -0.27 11.21 5.18
CA SER A 60 0.11 9.80 5.18
C SER A 60 -0.97 8.93 4.52
N GLY A 61 -0.57 7.79 3.96
CA GLY A 61 -1.52 6.77 3.50
C GLY A 61 -2.41 6.28 4.62
N LEU A 62 -1.87 6.09 5.83
CA LEU A 62 -2.66 5.70 7.02
C LEU A 62 -3.75 6.72 7.36
N TRP A 63 -3.44 8.02 7.31
CA TRP A 63 -4.43 9.07 7.56
C TRP A 63 -5.51 9.08 6.48
N ALA A 64 -5.10 9.01 5.21
CA ALA A 64 -6.03 9.05 4.08
C ALA A 64 -6.94 7.81 4.04
N GLU A 65 -6.40 6.63 4.38
CA GLU A 65 -7.19 5.41 4.56
C GLU A 65 -8.26 5.59 5.64
N SER A 66 -7.88 6.07 6.83
CA SER A 66 -8.84 6.33 7.91
C SER A 66 -9.89 7.36 7.50
N TRP A 67 -9.49 8.43 6.81
CA TRP A 67 -10.41 9.43 6.29
C TRP A 67 -11.42 8.82 5.31
N LEU A 68 -10.95 8.02 4.33
CA LEU A 68 -11.83 7.34 3.36
C LEU A 68 -12.80 6.38 4.05
N ARG A 69 -12.33 5.62 5.03
CA ARG A 69 -13.16 4.65 5.75
C ARG A 69 -14.21 5.33 6.63
N GLU A 70 -13.82 6.35 7.37
CA GLU A 70 -14.68 7.00 8.37
C GLU A 70 -15.66 8.00 7.77
N LYS A 71 -15.26 8.73 6.71
CA LYS A 71 -16.08 9.81 6.12
C LYS A 71 -16.95 9.34 4.97
N VAL A 72 -16.44 8.42 4.15
CA VAL A 72 -17.08 8.00 2.90
C VAL A 72 -17.18 6.47 2.76
N HIS A 73 -16.87 5.72 3.82
CA HIS A 73 -17.05 4.26 3.88
C HIS A 73 -16.34 3.48 2.76
N ILE A 74 -15.22 4.00 2.26
CA ILE A 74 -14.36 3.32 1.29
C ILE A 74 -13.26 2.56 2.03
N GLN A 75 -13.22 1.25 1.83
CA GLN A 75 -12.15 0.41 2.35
C GLN A 75 -10.97 0.40 1.37
N VAL A 76 -9.80 0.79 1.85
CA VAL A 76 -8.53 0.66 1.12
C VAL A 76 -7.96 -0.73 1.38
N GLU A 77 -7.33 -1.35 0.38
CA GLU A 77 -6.69 -2.66 0.51
C GLU A 77 -5.45 -2.58 1.40
N MET A 78 -4.59 -1.60 1.10
CA MET A 78 -3.35 -1.36 1.83
C MET A 78 -2.97 0.12 1.74
N SER A 79 -2.42 0.65 2.83
CA SER A 79 -1.77 1.96 2.83
C SER A 79 -0.34 1.86 3.36
N ASP A 80 0.51 2.76 2.88
CA ASP A 80 1.85 2.95 3.43
C ASP A 80 2.06 4.41 3.84
N VAL A 81 3.31 4.84 4.01
CA VAL A 81 3.62 6.22 4.40
C VAL A 81 3.08 7.23 3.38
N PHE A 82 3.09 6.93 2.07
CA PHE A 82 2.77 7.88 1.00
C PHE A 82 1.79 7.37 -0.05
N ASN A 83 1.32 6.12 0.03
CA ASN A 83 0.51 5.53 -1.02
C ASN A 83 -0.74 4.84 -0.45
N LEU A 84 -1.76 4.78 -1.30
CA LEU A 84 -2.95 3.94 -1.14
C LEU A 84 -2.97 2.91 -2.26
N LEU A 85 -3.35 1.68 -1.94
CA LEU A 85 -3.66 0.63 -2.88
C LEU A 85 -5.16 0.32 -2.82
N LEU A 86 -5.84 0.46 -3.95
CA LEU A 86 -7.23 0.06 -4.14
C LEU A 86 -7.31 -1.01 -5.22
N LEU A 87 -8.33 -1.86 -5.14
CA LEU A 87 -8.60 -2.91 -6.12
C LEU A 87 -9.88 -2.59 -6.89
N VAL A 88 -9.82 -2.73 -8.21
CA VAL A 88 -11.01 -2.82 -9.05
C VAL A 88 -11.24 -4.29 -9.37
N THR A 89 -12.46 -4.75 -9.14
CA THR A 89 -12.84 -6.16 -9.29
C THR A 89 -14.16 -6.25 -10.06
N PHE A 90 -14.58 -7.47 -10.40
CA PHE A 90 -15.80 -7.69 -11.16
C PHE A 90 -17.09 -7.30 -10.41
N VAL A 91 -16.98 -7.02 -9.10
CA VAL A 91 -18.10 -6.50 -8.29
C VAL A 91 -18.15 -4.97 -8.28
N ASN A 92 -17.33 -4.30 -9.08
CA ASN A 92 -17.36 -2.84 -9.19
C ASN A 92 -18.12 -2.38 -10.44
N TRP A 93 -18.74 -1.21 -10.31
CA TRP A 93 -19.46 -0.53 -11.38
C TRP A 93 -18.90 0.89 -11.60
N GLN A 94 -19.33 1.52 -12.70
CA GLN A 94 -18.97 2.91 -13.01
C GLN A 94 -19.37 3.89 -11.89
N SER A 95 -20.43 3.58 -11.13
CA SER A 95 -20.83 4.35 -9.95
C SER A 95 -19.74 4.37 -8.88
N ASP A 96 -19.05 3.25 -8.64
CA ASP A 96 -18.00 3.16 -7.63
C ASP A 96 -16.76 3.95 -8.04
N VAL A 97 -16.43 3.91 -9.33
CA VAL A 97 -15.37 4.73 -9.93
C VAL A 97 -15.65 6.22 -9.74
N ASN A 98 -16.90 6.65 -9.96
CA ASN A 98 -17.30 8.03 -9.76
C ASN A 98 -17.30 8.41 -8.27
N TYR A 99 -17.79 7.53 -7.41
CA TYR A 99 -17.83 7.73 -5.97
C TYR A 99 -16.43 7.90 -5.38
N LEU A 100 -15.48 7.05 -5.77
CA LEU A 100 -14.09 7.19 -5.36
C LEU A 100 -13.45 8.49 -5.87
N TYR A 101 -13.72 8.88 -7.13
CA TYR A 101 -13.23 10.14 -7.68
C TYR A 101 -13.74 11.35 -6.89
N GLU A 102 -15.03 11.37 -6.55
CA GLU A 102 -15.64 12.43 -5.74
C GLU A 102 -15.04 12.46 -4.34
N ALA A 103 -14.90 11.29 -3.69
CA ALA A 103 -14.29 11.15 -2.38
C ALA A 103 -12.85 11.67 -2.32
N LEU A 104 -12.02 11.36 -3.31
CA LEU A 104 -10.64 11.86 -3.39
C LEU A 104 -10.60 13.38 -3.60
N THR A 105 -11.53 13.91 -4.39
CA THR A 105 -11.67 15.36 -4.59
C THR A 105 -12.10 16.06 -3.30
N GLU A 106 -13.07 15.49 -2.58
CA GLU A 106 -13.52 16.01 -1.29
C GLU A 106 -12.40 15.95 -0.24
N MET A 107 -11.63 14.86 -0.21
CA MET A 107 -10.46 14.74 0.66
C MET A 107 -9.45 15.85 0.41
N LYS A 108 -9.13 16.14 -0.86
CA LYS A 108 -8.23 17.25 -1.22
C LYS A 108 -8.74 18.59 -0.69
N GLU A 109 -10.02 18.87 -0.88
CA GLU A 109 -10.63 20.12 -0.38
C GLU A 109 -10.67 20.17 1.15
N TYR A 110 -10.87 19.03 1.82
CA TYR A 110 -10.76 18.92 3.27
C TYR A 110 -9.34 19.25 3.74
N ILE A 111 -8.30 18.71 3.10
CA ILE A 111 -6.90 18.97 3.44
C ILE A 111 -6.58 20.45 3.28
N LYS A 112 -7.00 21.09 2.18
CA LYS A 112 -6.80 22.53 1.95
C LYS A 112 -7.41 23.40 3.06
N LYS A 113 -8.60 23.04 3.54
CA LYS A 113 -9.29 23.75 4.63
C LYS A 113 -8.68 23.47 6.01
N ASN A 114 -7.94 22.37 6.16
CA ASN A 114 -7.40 21.89 7.42
C ASN A 114 -5.88 21.65 7.31
N PRO A 115 -5.06 22.69 7.11
CA PRO A 115 -3.62 22.52 6.88
C PRO A 115 -2.88 21.79 8.02
N GLY A 116 -3.45 21.75 9.22
CA GLY A 116 -2.90 21.02 10.37
C GLY A 116 -2.87 19.49 10.22
N VAL A 117 -3.56 18.91 9.22
CA VAL A 117 -3.45 17.47 8.91
C VAL A 117 -2.25 17.15 8.04
N THR A 118 -1.67 18.16 7.38
CA THR A 118 -0.50 17.98 6.54
C THR A 118 0.75 17.90 7.39
N HIS A 119 1.67 17.04 6.99
CA HIS A 119 2.96 16.90 7.65
C HIS A 119 4.07 17.20 6.64
N SER A 120 5.06 17.97 7.08
CA SER A 120 6.32 18.07 6.35
C SER A 120 7.07 16.76 6.55
N TYR A 121 6.78 15.77 5.73
CA TYR A 121 7.64 14.60 5.62
C TYR A 121 8.96 15.11 5.03
N SER A 122 10.00 15.20 5.86
CA SER A 122 11.35 15.25 5.33
C SER A 122 11.51 14.09 4.34
N ALA A 123 12.30 14.27 3.29
CA ALA A 123 12.76 13.11 2.53
C ALA A 123 13.36 12.17 3.57
N ILE A 124 12.73 11.02 3.81
CA ILE A 124 13.32 10.00 4.66
C ILE A 124 14.57 9.58 3.88
N GLN A 125 15.70 10.19 4.23
CA GLN A 125 16.99 9.87 3.66
C GLN A 125 17.35 8.47 4.16
N ASP A 126 18.05 7.71 3.32
CA ASP A 126 18.62 6.41 3.68
C ASP A 126 17.60 5.31 4.05
N ILE A 127 16.39 5.31 3.47
CA ILE A 127 15.61 4.07 3.42
C ILE A 127 16.37 3.11 2.52
N ASN A 128 17.01 2.09 3.11
CA ASN A 128 17.40 0.92 2.37
C ASN A 128 16.12 0.12 2.04
N PRO A 129 15.64 0.10 0.78
CA PRO A 129 14.41 -0.64 0.43
C PRO A 129 14.60 -2.15 0.55
N PHE A 130 15.85 -2.63 0.65
CA PHE A 130 16.21 -4.02 0.81
C PHE A 130 17.06 -4.15 2.07
N PRO A 131 16.43 -4.21 3.26
CA PRO A 131 17.17 -4.40 4.51
C PRO A 131 18.07 -5.63 4.41
N PHE A 132 19.14 -5.65 5.21
CA PHE A 132 20.01 -6.82 5.30
C PHE A 132 19.16 -8.08 5.53
N ILE A 133 19.35 -9.08 4.66
CA ILE A 133 18.68 -10.36 4.80
C ILE A 133 19.33 -11.08 5.98
N PRO A 134 18.59 -11.34 7.09
CA PRO A 134 19.16 -12.02 8.24
C PRO A 134 19.62 -13.44 7.90
N ASP A 135 20.62 -13.94 8.63
CA ASP A 135 21.10 -15.31 8.47
C ASP A 135 19.98 -16.31 8.75
N LEU A 136 19.73 -17.23 7.82
CA LEU A 136 18.78 -18.31 7.99
C LEU A 136 19.36 -19.37 8.94
N VAL A 137 19.13 -19.22 10.24
CA VAL A 137 19.63 -20.20 11.23
C VAL A 137 18.77 -21.47 11.24
N MET A 138 17.46 -21.36 11.01
CA MET A 138 16.58 -22.51 10.87
C MET A 138 15.40 -22.22 9.94
N PRO A 139 14.89 -23.22 9.21
CA PRO A 139 13.70 -23.03 8.39
C PRO A 139 12.44 -22.89 9.26
N PRO A 140 11.44 -22.08 8.85
CA PRO A 140 10.20 -21.89 9.60
C PRO A 140 9.50 -23.21 9.95
N GLY A 141 9.52 -24.20 9.07
CA GLY A 141 8.93 -25.52 9.31
C GLY A 141 9.59 -26.34 10.43
N ARG A 142 10.74 -25.91 10.96
CA ARG A 142 11.39 -26.52 12.13
C ARG A 142 11.33 -25.65 13.38
N LEU A 143 10.78 -24.44 13.29
CA LEU A 143 10.61 -23.52 14.41
C LEU A 143 9.21 -23.71 15.01
N PHE A 144 9.00 -24.87 15.64
CA PHE A 144 7.77 -25.16 16.39
C PHE A 144 8.14 -25.48 17.84
N GLY A 145 8.02 -24.48 18.70
CA GLY A 145 8.29 -24.56 20.13
C GLY A 145 7.77 -23.30 20.83
N PRO A 146 7.67 -23.32 22.17
CA PRO A 146 7.21 -22.16 22.92
C PRO A 146 8.18 -20.98 22.71
N PRO A 147 7.68 -19.81 22.27
CA PRO A 147 8.53 -18.64 22.08
C PRO A 147 8.90 -18.03 23.44
N THR A 148 10.12 -17.49 23.53
CA THR A 148 10.53 -16.61 24.63
C THR A 148 10.30 -15.17 24.19
N LEU A 149 9.59 -14.38 25.00
CA LEU A 149 9.41 -12.96 24.75
C LEU A 149 10.71 -12.21 25.07
N LEU A 150 11.23 -11.49 24.08
CA LEU A 150 12.41 -10.62 24.21
C LEU A 150 12.02 -9.19 23.87
N SER A 151 12.63 -8.23 24.57
CA SER A 151 12.47 -6.82 24.19
C SER A 151 13.22 -6.54 22.89
N LEU A 152 12.78 -5.54 22.12
CA LEU A 152 13.48 -5.12 20.89
C LEU A 152 14.94 -4.73 21.17
N GLN A 153 15.21 -4.06 22.29
CA GLN A 153 16.58 -3.71 22.71
C GLN A 153 17.43 -4.95 22.90
N THR A 154 16.86 -6.00 23.51
CA THR A 154 17.54 -7.29 23.72
C THR A 154 17.84 -7.99 22.39
N VAL A 155 16.92 -7.95 21.42
CA VAL A 155 17.12 -8.55 20.09
C VAL A 155 18.24 -7.86 19.29
N LEU A 156 18.44 -6.55 19.46
CA LEU A 156 19.52 -5.81 18.81
C LEU A 156 20.91 -6.17 19.35
N VAL A 157 20.99 -6.56 20.63
CA VAL A 157 22.24 -6.95 21.30
C VAL A 157 22.55 -8.44 21.06
N ILE A 158 21.53 -9.29 21.06
CA ILE A 158 21.69 -10.72 20.82
C ILE A 158 21.67 -10.98 19.31
N LYS A 159 22.82 -11.30 18.70
CA LYS A 159 22.82 -11.96 17.39
C LYS A 159 22.21 -13.36 17.57
N ILE A 160 20.90 -13.49 17.40
CA ILE A 160 20.17 -14.73 17.66
C ILE A 160 20.67 -15.82 16.71
N LYS A 161 21.56 -16.69 17.20
CA LYS A 161 21.81 -18.01 16.62
C LYS A 161 20.79 -18.97 17.19
N VAL A 162 19.74 -19.30 16.42
CA VAL A 162 18.83 -20.39 16.75
C VAL A 162 19.52 -21.75 16.51
N THR A 163 20.48 -22.12 17.36
CA THR A 163 21.02 -23.48 17.36
C THR A 163 20.00 -24.44 18.00
N SER A 164 19.69 -25.51 17.28
CA SER A 164 18.82 -26.60 17.73
C SER A 164 19.20 -27.10 19.13
N TYR A 165 18.20 -27.27 19.99
CA TYR A 165 18.30 -27.83 21.35
C TYR A 165 19.31 -27.12 22.28
N GLY A 166 18.80 -26.14 23.04
CA GLY A 166 19.52 -25.52 24.15
C GLY A 166 19.96 -24.10 23.83
N ALA A 167 19.04 -23.14 23.93
CA ALA A 167 19.40 -21.73 23.94
C ALA A 167 20.18 -21.41 25.22
N ARG A 168 21.48 -21.18 25.11
CA ARG A 168 22.24 -20.40 26.10
C ARG A 168 22.31 -18.96 25.58
N VAL A 169 21.85 -18.04 26.42
CA VAL A 169 22.08 -16.61 26.27
C VAL A 169 23.52 -16.36 26.73
N GLU A 170 24.37 -15.84 25.85
CA GLU A 170 25.62 -15.17 26.24
C GLU A 170 25.40 -13.66 26.20
#